data_AF-A0A2N6J9D3-F1
#
_entry.id   AF-A0A2N6J9D3-F1
#
_cell.length_a   1.000
_cell.length_b   1.000
_cell.length_c   1.000
_cell.angle_alpha   90.00
_cell.angle_beta   90.00
_cell.angle_gamma   90.00
#
_symmetry.space_group_name_H-M   'P 1'
#
loop_
_entity.id
_entity.type
_entity.pdbx_description
1 polymer ?
#
loop_
_entity_poly.entity_id
_entity_poly.type
_entity_poly.pdbx_seq_one_letter_code
_entity_poly.pdbx_strand_id
1 'polypeptide(L)' 'MNRLKEAMTLLIANDGPLPPEWLDHSLAGDWTGHRECHIGGDFLLIYTLDDSGKSGLVVFVRSGTHSDLFS' A
#
# COMPACT_ATOMS: atom_id res chain seq x y z
N MET A 1 9.40 -10.31 -5.45
CA MET A 1 8.38 -10.14 -6.51
C MET A 1 7.04 -10.81 -6.19
N ASN A 2 7.01 -12.08 -5.73
CA ASN A 2 5.74 -12.78 -5.49
C ASN A 2 4.87 -12.12 -4.41
N ARG A 3 5.47 -11.74 -3.27
CA ARG A 3 4.75 -11.03 -2.20
C ARG A 3 4.20 -9.65 -2.62
N LEU A 4 4.90 -8.91 -3.49
CA LEU A 4 4.38 -7.63 -3.97
C LEU A 4 3.09 -7.83 -4.76
N LYS A 5 3.08 -8.82 -5.67
CA LYS A 5 1.88 -9.19 -6.44
C LYS A 5 0.75 -9.63 -5.53
N GLU A 6 1.06 -10.42 -4.51
CA GLU A 6 0.10 -10.87 -3.50
C GLU A 6 -0.57 -9.69 -2.79
N ALA A 7 0.20 -8.74 -2.26
CA ALA A 7 -0.35 -7.52 -1.64
C ALA A 7 -1.26 -6.74 -2.61
N MET A 8 -0.81 -6.54 -3.85
CA MET A 8 -1.59 -5.83 -4.86
C MET A 8 -2.90 -6.56 -5.18
N THR A 9 -2.87 -7.89 -5.30
CA THR A 9 -4.07 -8.70 -5.53
C THR A 9 -5.05 -8.62 -4.37
N LEU A 10 -4.57 -8.68 -3.12
CA LEU A 10 -5.41 -8.52 -1.94
C LEU A 10 -6.09 -7.14 -1.92
N LEU A 11 -5.34 -6.07 -2.22
CA LEU A 11 -5.88 -4.71 -2.29
C LEU A 11 -6.91 -4.53 -3.41
N ILE A 12 -6.67 -5.15 -4.58
CA ILE A 12 -7.62 -5.11 -5.71
C ILE A 12 -8.89 -5.89 -5.40
N ALA A 13 -8.77 -7.04 -4.73
CA ALA A 13 -9.92 -7.87 -4.37
C ALA A 13 -10.86 -7.15 -3.40
N ASN A 14 -10.31 -6.32 -2.49
CA ASN A 14 -11.05 -5.54 -1.51
C ASN A 14 -12.03 -6.38 -0.65
N ASP A 15 -11.66 -7.63 -0.37
CA ASP A 15 -12.46 -8.56 0.46
C ASP A 15 -12.35 -8.26 1.97
N GLY A 16 -11.53 -7.27 2.35
CA GLY A 16 -11.28 -6.87 3.72
C GLY A 16 -9.95 -6.15 3.89
N PRO A 17 -9.60 -5.75 5.13
CA PRO A 17 -8.31 -5.13 5.42
C PRO A 17 -7.16 -6.10 5.13
N LEU A 18 -5.99 -5.55 4.82
CA LEU A 18 -4.79 -6.36 4.69
C LEU A 18 -4.51 -7.10 6.02
N PRO A 19 -4.07 -8.36 5.95
CA PRO A 19 -3.63 -9.09 7.14
C PRO A 19 -2.55 -8.33 7.93
N PRO A 20 -2.48 -8.46 9.27
CA PRO A 20 -1.57 -7.69 10.12
C PRO A 20 -0.08 -7.81 9.76
N GLU A 21 0.34 -8.92 9.15
CA GLU A 21 1.72 -9.15 8.72
C GLU A 21 2.20 -8.21 7.61
N TRP A 22 1.30 -7.53 6.91
CA TRP A 22 1.63 -6.50 5.93
C TRP A 22 1.87 -5.14 6.60
N LEU A 23 1.61 -4.99 7.90
CA LEU A 23 1.86 -3.76 8.66
C LEU A 23 1.29 -2.51 7.95
N ASP A 24 0.07 -2.61 7.43
CA ASP A 24 -0.56 -1.52 6.69
C ASP A 24 -0.91 -0.35 7.63
N HIS A 25 -0.48 0.86 7.28
CA HIS A 25 -0.84 2.09 7.99
C HIS A 25 -0.89 3.31 7.08
N SER A 26 -1.61 4.34 7.53
CA SER A 26 -1.62 5.65 6.87
C SER A 26 -0.27 6.35 7.03
N LEU A 27 0.15 7.06 5.98
CA LEU A 27 1.29 7.97 6.01
C LEU A 27 0.86 9.38 6.44
N ALA A 28 1.83 10.18 6.87
CA ALA A 28 1.65 11.55 7.34
C ALA A 28 2.58 12.53 6.59
N GLY A 29 2.40 13.84 6.83
CA GLY A 29 3.21 14.88 6.19
C GLY A 29 2.87 15.03 4.70
N ASP A 30 3.88 15.12 3.85
CA ASP A 30 3.71 15.23 2.39
C ASP A 30 3.02 14.00 1.77
N TRP A 31 2.97 12.89 2.52
CA TRP A 31 2.30 11.66 2.14
C TRP A 31 0.91 11.50 2.77
N THR A 32 0.33 12.57 3.32
CA THR A 32 -1.04 12.54 3.87
C THR A 32 -2.03 12.09 2.80
N GLY A 33 -2.87 11.10 3.13
CA GLY A 33 -3.82 10.50 2.19
C GLY A 33 -3.26 9.28 1.44
N HIS A 34 -1.98 8.96 1.64
CA HIS A 34 -1.39 7.70 1.24
C HIS A 34 -1.34 6.69 2.40
N ARG A 35 -1.19 5.43 2.05
CA ARG A 35 -0.91 4.32 2.95
C ARG A 35 0.35 3.62 2.51
N GLU A 36 1.03 2.95 3.45
CA GLU A 36 2.10 2.03 3.14
C GLU A 36 1.90 0.68 3.80
N CYS A 37 2.41 -0.36 3.16
CA CYS A 37 2.51 -1.69 3.74
C CYS A 37 3.87 -2.33 3.45
N HIS A 38 4.30 -3.21 4.35
CA HIS A 38 5.54 -3.95 4.28
C HIS A 38 5.38 -5.20 3.41
N ILE A 39 6.08 -5.20 2.27
CA ILE A 39 6.18 -6.37 1.40
C ILE A 39 7.21 -7.36 1.95
N GLY A 40 8.20 -6.89 2.72
CA GLY A 40 9.13 -7.74 3.45
C GLY A 40 10.46 -7.08 3.72
N GLY A 41 10.98 -7.26 4.93
CA GLY A 41 12.14 -6.53 5.40
C GLY A 41 11.91 -5.02 5.28
N ASP A 42 12.82 -4.35 4.58
CA ASP A 42 12.78 -2.90 4.35
C ASP A 42 12.01 -2.50 3.07
N PHE A 43 11.40 -3.44 2.34
CA PHE A 43 10.73 -3.16 1.07
C PHE A 43 9.23 -2.87 1.28
N LEU A 44 8.79 -1.72 0.79
CA LEU A 44 7.47 -1.15 1.00
C LEU A 44 6.68 -1.00 -0.31
N LEU A 45 5.36 -0.92 -0.18
CA LEU A 45 4.43 -0.48 -1.21
C LEU A 45 3.63 0.71 -0.68
N ILE A 46 3.70 1.85 -1.38
CA ILE A 46 2.88 3.04 -1.11
C ILE A 46 1.70 3.04 -2.07
N TYR A 47 0.50 3.23 -1.54
CA TYR A 47 -0.74 3.24 -2.31
C TYR A 47 -1.77 4.21 -1.73
N THR A 48 -2.79 4.53 -2.52
CA THR A 48 -3.97 5.30 -2.10
C THR A 48 -5.23 4.49 -2.33
N LEU A 49 -6.17 4.59 -1.40
CA LEU A 49 -7.53 4.06 -1.52
C LEU A 49 -8.52 5.21 -1.58
N ASP A 50 -9.46 5.13 -2.52
CA ASP A 50 -10.59 6.04 -2.60
C ASP A 50 -11.87 5.24 -2.84
N ASP A 51 -12.70 5.13 -1.80
CA ASP A 51 -14.01 4.47 -1.82
C ASP A 51 -15.17 5.48 -1.91
N SER A 52 -14.90 6.76 -2.21
CA SER A 52 -15.94 7.79 -2.27
C SER A 52 -16.83 7.71 -3.52
N GLY A 53 -16.38 6.99 -4.56
CA GLY A 53 -17.07 6.83 -5.84
C GLY A 53 -18.05 5.66 -5.91
N LYS A 54 -18.67 5.48 -7.09
CA LYS A 54 -19.51 4.29 -7.41
C LYS A 54 -18.72 2.99 -7.53
N SER A 55 -17.40 3.10 -7.64
CA SER A 55 -16.46 2.00 -7.71
C SER A 55 -15.24 2.40 -6.89
N GLY A 56 -14.76 1.50 -6.03
CA GLY A 56 -13.53 1.72 -5.26
C GLY A 56 -12.33 1.87 -6.20
N LEU A 57 -11.40 2.74 -5.83
CA LEU A 57 -10.17 3.01 -6.55
C LEU A 57 -8.98 2.67 -5.66
N VAL A 58 -8.03 1.91 -6.21
CA VAL A 58 -6.69 1.75 -5.66
C VAL A 58 -5.65 2.28 -6.65
N VAL A 59 -4.76 3.14 -6.16
CA VAL A 59 -3.62 3.65 -6.94
C VAL A 59 -2.33 3.17 -6.29
N PHE A 60 -1.57 2.35 -7.01
CA PHE A 60 -0.23 1.95 -6.58
C PHE A 60 0.77 3.03 -6.97
N VAL A 61 1.33 3.72 -5.99
CA VAL A 61 2.07 4.97 -6.19
C VAL A 61 3.56 4.67 -6.42
N ARG A 62 4.20 3.98 -5.46
CA ARG A 62 5.62 3.62 -5.52
C ARG A 62 5.89 2.34 -4.72
N SER A 63 6.99 1.66 -5.04
CA SER A 63 7.51 0.54 -4.25
C SER A 63 9.03 0.55 -4.25
N GLY A 64 9.65 0.25 -3.12
CA GLY A 64 11.10 0.38 -2.93
C GLY A 64 11.49 0.20 -1.47
N THR A 65 12.77 0.42 -1.15
CA THR A 65 13.22 0.52 0.24
C THR A 65 12.80 1.84 0.87
N HIS A 66 12.85 1.98 2.20
CA HIS A 66 12.59 3.28 2.85
C HIS A 66 13.48 4.39 2.27
N SER A 67 14.76 4.07 2.02
CA SER A 67 15.72 5.01 1.45
C SER A 67 15.34 5.42 0.02
N ASP A 68 14.78 4.52 -0.80
CA ASP A 68 14.35 4.88 -2.16
C ASP A 68 13.11 5.77 -2.16
N LEU A 69 12.24 5.62 -1.16
CA LEU A 69 10.91 6.21 -1.15
C LEU A 69 10.85 7.58 -0.46
N PHE A 70 11.66 7.78 0.58
CA PHE A 70 11.58 8.95 1.46
C PHE A 70 12.87 9.79 1.55
N SER A 71 13.81 9.59 0.61
CA SER A 71 15.03 10.41 0.49
C SER A 71 14.79 11.78 -0.16
#